data_AF-A0A5J4QI12-F1
#
_entry.id   AF-A0A5J4QI12-F1
#
_cell.length_a   1.000
_cell.length_b   1.000
_cell.length_c   1.000
_cell.angle_alpha   90.00
_cell.angle_beta   90.00
_cell.angle_gamma   90.00
#
_symmetry.space_group_name_H-M   'P 1'
#
loop_
_entity.id
_entity.type
_entity.pdbx_description
1 polymer ?
#
loop_
_entity_poly.entity_id
_entity_poly.type
_entity_poly.pdbx_seq_one_letter_code
_entity_poly.pdbx_strand_id
1 'polypeptide(L)' 'MSESSKRQNSMACRLSDNEKAIVDNYLEKYQIKNRSRWFREAVLTHIYRIKEADYPTLFDEYTMRR' A
#
# COMPACT_ATOMS: atom_id res chain seq x y z
N MET A 1 20.40 -10.02 -15.59
CA MET A 1 19.85 -8.81 -16.22
C MET A 1 18.42 -8.68 -15.73
N SER A 2 18.18 -7.91 -14.68
CA SER A 2 16.84 -7.72 -14.13
C SER A 2 16.01 -6.90 -15.11
N GLU A 3 15.07 -7.53 -15.80
CA GLU A 3 14.04 -6.84 -16.57
C GLU A 3 13.35 -5.85 -15.62
N SER A 4 13.61 -4.56 -15.83
CA SER A 4 12.80 -3.51 -15.24
C SER A 4 11.45 -3.56 -15.93
N SER A 5 10.59 -4.48 -15.46
CA SER A 5 9.28 -4.76 -16.02
C SER A 5 8.51 -3.45 -16.16
N LYS A 6 8.23 -3.07 -17.40
CA LYS A 6 7.60 -1.78 -17.71
C LYS A 6 6.20 -1.76 -17.09
N ARG A 7 5.86 -0.67 -16.41
CA ARG A 7 4.54 -0.49 -15.80
C ARG A 7 3.51 -0.24 -16.90
N GLN A 8 2.81 -1.29 -17.33
CA GLN A 8 1.84 -1.23 -18.43
C GLN A 8 0.40 -1.02 -17.95
N ASN A 9 0.08 -1.37 -16.71
CA ASN A 9 -1.29 -1.34 -16.19
C ASN A 9 -1.55 -0.01 -15.49
N SER A 10 -2.59 0.71 -15.93
CA SER A 10 -3.03 1.96 -15.32
C SER A 10 -4.12 1.69 -14.27
N MET A 11 -4.04 2.40 -13.13
CA MET A 11 -5.11 2.46 -12.14
C MET A 11 -5.51 3.92 -11.96
N ALA A 12 -6.81 4.19 -12.04
CA ALA A 12 -7.38 5.51 -11.80
C ALA A 12 -8.28 5.47 -10.57
N CYS A 13 -8.08 6.42 -9.65
CA CYS A 13 -8.93 6.61 -8.47
C CYS A 13 -9.53 8.01 -8.54
N ARG A 14 -10.85 8.10 -8.44
CA ARG A 14 -11.57 9.37 -8.31
C ARG A 14 -11.75 9.65 -6.83
N LEU A 15 -11.31 10.82 -6.39
CA LEU A 15 -11.41 11.29 -5.01
C LEU A 15 -12.34 12.50 -4.96
N SER A 16 -13.07 12.65 -3.87
CA SER A 16 -13.77 13.89 -3.53
C SER A 16 -12.76 15.00 -3.19
N ASP A 17 -13.22 16.26 -3.21
CA ASP A 17 -12.36 17.42 -2.92
C ASP A 17 -11.73 17.34 -1.52
N ASN A 18 -12.49 16.84 -0.53
CA ASN A 18 -12.01 16.68 0.84
C ASN A 18 -10.92 15.60 0.95
N GLU A 19 -11.14 14.44 0.34
CA GLU A 19 -10.15 13.35 0.34
C GLU A 19 -8.87 13.78 -0.37
N LYS A 20 -9.00 14.50 -1.49
CA LYS A 20 -7.87 15.05 -2.22
C LYS A 20 -7.07 16.05 -1.37
N ALA A 21 -7.74 16.96 -0.67
CA ALA A 21 -7.08 17.93 0.20
C ALA A 21 -6.27 17.27 1.32
N ILE A 22 -6.81 16.22 1.95
CA ILE A 22 -6.11 15.45 2.98
C ILE A 22 -4.84 14.79 2.41
N VAL A 23 -4.95 14.17 1.24
CA VAL A 23 -3.81 13.51 0.58
C VAL A 23 -2.75 14.54 0.18
N ASP A 24 -3.14 15.66 -0.41
CA ASP A 24 -2.20 16.70 -0.83
C ASP A 24 -1.49 17.32 0.39
N ASN A 25 -2.20 17.60 1.48
CA ASN A 25 -1.61 18.11 2.72
C ASN A 25 -0.60 17.13 3.33
N TYR A 26 -0.92 15.84 3.32
CA TYR A 26 0.02 14.80 3.76
C TYR A 26 1.29 14.79 2.88
N LEU A 27 1.12 14.78 1.57
CA LEU A 27 2.25 14.75 0.63
C LEU A 27 3.14 15.99 0.76
N GLU A 28 2.55 17.17 0.97
CA GLU A 28 3.28 18.42 1.19
C GLU A 28 4.05 18.41 2.52
N LYS A 29 3.40 17.97 3.61
CA LYS A 29 4.00 17.88 4.94
C LYS A 29 5.26 17.00 4.95
N TYR A 30 5.24 15.89 4.22
CA TYR A 30 6.38 14.97 4.13
C TYR A 30 7.28 15.22 2.91
N GLN A 31 7.07 16.32 2.17
CA GLN A 31 7.87 16.71 0.99
C GLN A 31 7.96 15.61 -0.08
N ILE A 32 6.88 14.85 -0.25
CA ILE A 32 6.81 13.72 -1.17
C ILE A 32 6.57 14.21 -2.59
N LYS A 33 7.64 14.23 -3.40
CA LYS A 33 7.59 14.72 -4.79
C LYS A 33 6.87 13.77 -5.75
N ASN A 34 6.94 12.46 -5.52
CA ASN A 34 6.39 11.46 -6.45
C ASN A 34 5.11 10.82 -5.88
N ARG A 35 3.96 11.39 -6.25
CA ARG A 35 2.64 10.93 -5.80
C ARG A 35 2.35 9.49 -6.22
N SER A 36 2.66 9.13 -7.47
CA SER A 36 2.42 7.78 -8.01
C SER A 36 3.29 6.73 -7.34
N ARG A 37 4.48 7.09 -6.84
CA ARG A 37 5.32 6.20 -6.05
C ARG A 37 4.72 5.99 -4.68
N TRP A 38 4.41 7.08 -3.98
CA TRP A 38 3.82 7.00 -2.66
C TRP A 38 2.50 6.23 -2.66
N PHE A 39 1.62 6.48 -3.62
CA PHE A 39 0.35 5.77 -3.72
C PHE A 39 0.54 4.26 -3.91
N ARG A 40 1.49 3.85 -4.76
CA ARG A 40 1.82 2.42 -4.93
C ARG A 40 2.40 1.82 -3.66
N GLU A 41 3.35 2.49 -3.01
CA GLU A 41 3.94 2.01 -1.76
C GLU A 41 2.87 1.90 -0.68
N ALA A 42 2.00 2.90 -0.50
CA ALA A 42 0.91 2.88 0.47
C ALA A 42 -0.07 1.73 0.23
N VAL A 43 -0.54 1.55 -1.00
CA VAL A 43 -1.47 0.46 -1.36
C VAL A 43 -0.80 -0.91 -1.16
N LEU A 44 0.43 -1.09 -1.66
CA LEU A 44 1.15 -2.36 -1.51
C LEU A 44 1.43 -2.67 -0.05
N THR A 45 1.94 -1.72 0.72
CA THR A 45 2.19 -1.90 2.15
C THR A 45 0.90 -2.25 2.89
N HIS A 46 -0.23 -1.64 2.56
CA HIS A 46 -1.51 -1.99 3.16
C HIS A 46 -1.93 -3.43 2.82
N ILE A 47 -1.86 -3.83 1.55
CA ILE A 47 -2.19 -5.19 1.11
C ILE A 47 -1.26 -6.22 1.78
N TYR A 48 0.05 -5.95 1.85
CA TYR A 48 1.00 -6.85 2.51
C TYR A 48 0.68 -7.00 4.00
N ARG A 49 0.41 -5.91 4.71
CA ARG A 49 0.03 -5.98 6.13
C ARG A 49 -1.24 -6.80 6.35
N ILE A 50 -2.25 -6.62 5.49
CA ILE A 50 -3.46 -7.46 5.54
C ILE A 50 -3.10 -8.91 5.25
N LYS A 51 -2.32 -9.18 4.21
CA LYS A 51 -1.89 -10.54 3.84
C LYS A 51 -1.09 -11.23 4.91
N GLU A 52 -0.25 -10.51 5.65
CA GLU A 52 0.50 -11.03 6.79
C GLU A 52 -0.43 -11.36 7.96
N ALA A 53 -1.45 -10.53 8.21
CA ALA A 53 -2.44 -10.77 9.26
C ALA A 53 -3.42 -11.91 8.93
N ASP A 54 -3.82 -12.05 7.66
CA ASP A 54 -4.69 -13.12 7.14
C ASP A 54 -3.92 -14.40 6.77
N TYR A 55 -2.59 -14.41 6.90
CA TYR A 55 -1.84 -15.63 6.67
C TYR A 55 -2.18 -16.61 7.79
N PRO A 56 -2.85 -17.74 7.52
CA PRO A 56 -3.09 -18.74 8.54
C PRO A 56 -1.73 -19.20 9.01
N THR A 57 -1.32 -18.78 10.21
CA THR A 57 -0.10 -19.29 10.82
C THR A 57 -0.25 -20.81 10.86
N LEU A 58 0.79 -21.54 10.45
CA LEU A 58 0.78 -23.01 10.29
C LEU A 58 0.34 -23.74 11.57
N PHE A 59 0.35 -23.03 12.70
CA PHE A 59 -0.26 -23.40 13.95
C PHE A 59 -1.16 -22.25 14.40
N ASP A 60 -2.39 -22.59 14.79
CA ASP A 60 -3.28 -21.71 15.54
C ASP A 60 -2.61 -21.39 16.90
N GLU A 61 -2.83 -20.20 17.48
CA GLU A 61 -2.30 -19.86 18.81
C GLU A 61 -2.69 -20.90 19.88
N TYR A 62 -3.79 -21.62 19.64
CA TYR A 62 -4.26 -22.70 20.49
C TYR A 62 -3.41 -23.98 20.41
N THR A 63 -2.67 -24.20 19.32
CA THR A 63 -1.86 -25.42 19.12
C THR A 63 -0.44 -25.30 19.69
N MET A 64 0.10 -24.09 19.89
CA MET A 64 1.48 -23.89 20.39
C MET A 64 1.61 -23.84 21.93
N ARG A 65 0.52 -23.66 22.68
CA ARG A 65 0.55 -23.54 24.17
C ARG A 65 0.27 -24.85 24.91
N ARG A 66 0.37 -26.03 24.26
CA ARG A 66 0.05 -27.32 24.87
C ARG A 66 1.23 -28.27 24.90
#